data_AF-A0A838S629-F1
#
_entry.id   AF-A0A838S629-F1
#
_cell.length_a   1.000
_cell.length_b   1.000
_cell.length_c   1.000
_cell.angle_alpha   90.00
_cell.angle_beta   90.00
_cell.angle_gamma   90.00
#
_symmetry.space_group_name_H-M   'P 1'
#
loop_
_entity.id
_entity.type
_entity.pdbx_description
1 polymer ?
#
loop_
_entity_poly.entity_id
_entity_poly.type
_entity_poly.pdbx_seq_one_letter_code
_entity_poly.pdbx_strand_id
1 'polypeptide(L)'
;MDTQAAGAHPPTVRRRSRSARRRLVAIGAAAVFALIVAPIPTLTWQASLVAIAVGVCVVFLVVTGRPVRADPAKPVGGRGAIPWIVLIVVFTVLELSALLTGSRPGFPTLSGLIGPMFLDTTTRLVGYVAWLGTGYWLLRR
;
A
#
# COMPACT_ATOMS: atom_id res chain seq x y z
N MET A 1 39.49 -27.66 -37.49
CA MET A 1 38.75 -28.01 -36.26
C MET A 1 38.55 -26.72 -35.50
N ASP A 2 37.54 -25.94 -35.88
CA ASP A 2 37.23 -24.65 -35.23
C ASP A 2 35.88 -24.78 -34.54
N THR A 3 35.94 -24.89 -33.22
CA THR A 3 34.78 -25.08 -32.36
C THR A 3 34.05 -23.74 -32.21
N GLN A 4 32.94 -23.64 -32.92
CA GLN A 4 31.99 -22.55 -32.93
C GLN A 4 31.49 -22.26 -31.50
N ALA A 5 31.95 -21.15 -30.92
CA ALA A 5 31.52 -20.67 -29.61
C ALA A 5 30.02 -20.30 -29.66
N ALA A 6 29.19 -21.13 -29.02
CA ALA A 6 27.78 -20.88 -28.82
C ALA A 6 27.59 -19.63 -27.95
N GLY A 7 27.23 -18.51 -28.58
CA GLY A 7 26.86 -17.27 -27.91
C GLY A 7 25.61 -17.47 -27.04
N ALA A 8 25.81 -17.59 -25.74
CA ALA A 8 24.74 -17.56 -24.75
C ALA A 8 24.07 -16.17 -24.76
N HIS A 9 22.88 -16.07 -25.36
CA HIS A 9 22.02 -14.89 -25.26
C HIS A 9 21.73 -14.56 -23.78
N PRO A 10 21.91 -13.30 -23.34
CA PRO A 10 21.89 -12.96 -21.91
C PRO A 10 20.50 -13.08 -21.26
N PRO A 11 20.41 -13.47 -19.97
CA PRO A 11 19.17 -13.69 -19.20
C PRO A 11 18.33 -12.43 -18.89
N THR A 12 18.65 -11.29 -19.49
CA THR A 12 18.11 -9.97 -19.14
C THR A 12 16.66 -9.76 -19.58
N VAL A 13 16.26 -10.35 -20.72
CA VAL A 13 14.91 -10.16 -21.29
C VAL A 13 13.81 -10.79 -20.42
N ARG A 14 14.06 -11.98 -19.85
CA ARG A 14 13.10 -12.70 -18.98
C ARG A 14 12.88 -12.02 -17.62
N ARG A 15 13.90 -11.36 -17.05
CA ARG A 15 13.75 -10.63 -15.78
C ARG A 15 12.89 -9.37 -15.95
N ARG A 16 13.07 -8.61 -17.04
CA ARG A 16 12.25 -7.42 -17.33
C ARG A 16 10.77 -7.75 -17.49
N SER A 17 10.42 -8.78 -18.28
CA SER A 17 9.01 -9.15 -18.52
C SER A 17 8.28 -9.61 -17.25
N ARG A 18 8.94 -10.41 -16.39
CA ARG A 18 8.38 -10.82 -15.08
C ARG A 18 8.19 -9.64 -14.13
N SER A 19 9.13 -8.70 -14.12
CA SER A 19 9.04 -7.49 -13.28
C SER A 19 7.88 -6.59 -13.70
N ALA A 20 7.65 -6.42 -15.01
CA ALA A 20 6.54 -5.65 -15.57
C ALA A 20 5.19 -6.33 -15.28
N ARG A 21 5.08 -7.66 -15.45
CA ARG A 21 3.87 -8.41 -15.12
C ARG A 21 3.51 -8.28 -13.65
N ARG A 22 4.47 -8.45 -12.73
CA ARG A 22 4.25 -8.23 -11.28
C ARG A 22 3.81 -6.79 -10.99
N ARG A 23 4.35 -5.83 -11.74
CA ARG A 23 3.99 -4.41 -11.67
C ARG A 23 2.50 -4.20 -11.95
N LEU A 24 2.05 -4.72 -13.09
CA LEU A 24 0.66 -4.62 -13.54
C LEU A 24 -0.29 -5.36 -12.61
N VAL A 25 0.08 -6.55 -12.12
CA VAL A 25 -0.73 -7.30 -11.15
C VAL A 25 -0.91 -6.51 -9.85
N ALA A 26 0.17 -5.92 -9.32
CA ALA A 26 0.08 -5.12 -8.10
C ALA A 26 -0.78 -3.86 -8.27
N ILE A 27 -0.62 -3.15 -9.41
CA ILE A 27 -1.42 -1.96 -9.74
C ILE A 27 -2.89 -2.35 -9.93
N GLY A 28 -3.16 -3.43 -10.66
CA GLY A 28 -4.52 -3.94 -10.89
C GLY A 28 -5.19 -4.37 -9.59
N ALA A 29 -4.48 -5.10 -8.71
CA ALA A 29 -5.00 -5.48 -7.40
C ALA A 29 -5.30 -4.26 -6.52
N ALA A 30 -4.40 -3.26 -6.52
CA ALA A 30 -4.62 -2.00 -5.81
C ALA A 30 -5.84 -1.23 -6.33
N ALA A 31 -6.02 -1.18 -7.66
CA ALA A 31 -7.16 -0.54 -8.29
C ALA A 31 -8.49 -1.25 -7.97
N VAL A 32 -8.51 -2.59 -8.07
CA VAL A 32 -9.70 -3.40 -7.71
C VAL A 32 -10.04 -3.21 -6.24
N PHE A 33 -9.05 -3.25 -5.36
CA PHE A 33 -9.25 -2.96 -3.93
C PHE A 33 -9.84 -1.57 -3.71
N ALA A 34 -9.25 -0.54 -4.33
CA ALA A 34 -9.73 0.83 -4.19
C ALA A 34 -11.18 0.99 -4.67
N LEU A 35 -11.56 0.34 -5.78
CA LEU A 35 -12.92 0.36 -6.32
C LEU A 35 -13.94 -0.34 -5.42
N ILE A 36 -13.56 -1.45 -4.78
CA ILE A 36 -14.44 -2.19 -3.86
C ILE A 36 -14.65 -1.41 -2.56
N VAL A 37 -13.59 -0.79 -2.03
CA VAL A 37 -13.61 -0.16 -0.71
C VAL A 37 -14.10 1.28 -0.74
N ALA A 38 -13.83 2.05 -1.81
CA ALA A 38 -14.25 3.44 -1.95
C ALA A 38 -15.75 3.71 -1.69
N PRO A 39 -16.72 2.90 -2.18
CA PRO A 39 -18.14 3.15 -1.91
C PRO A 39 -18.53 2.89 -0.44
N ILE A 40 -17.76 2.11 0.31
CA ILE A 40 -18.09 1.73 1.68
C ILE A 40 -17.74 2.89 2.63
N PRO A 41 -18.70 3.44 3.39
CA PRO A 41 -18.41 4.51 4.35
C PRO A 41 -17.42 4.03 5.42
N THR A 42 -16.48 4.89 5.77
CA THR A 42 -15.49 4.63 6.82
C THR A 42 -16.17 4.43 8.17
N LEU A 43 -15.62 3.54 9.02
CA LEU A 43 -16.14 3.19 10.35
C LEU A 43 -17.51 2.48 10.37
N THR A 44 -17.87 1.80 9.29
CA THR A 44 -19.05 0.94 9.24
C THR A 44 -18.69 -0.52 9.49
N TRP A 45 -19.65 -1.35 9.93
CA TRP A 45 -19.41 -2.79 10.11
C TRP A 45 -19.01 -3.48 8.80
N GLN A 46 -19.53 -2.99 7.66
CA GLN A 46 -19.16 -3.45 6.32
C GLN A 46 -17.68 -3.19 6.04
N ALA A 47 -17.17 -2.00 6.37
CA ALA A 47 -15.75 -1.68 6.23
C ALA A 47 -14.88 -2.60 7.10
N SER A 48 -15.29 -2.88 8.33
CA SER A 48 -14.61 -3.82 9.23
C SER A 48 -14.56 -5.23 8.65
N LEU A 49 -15.66 -5.73 8.09
CA LEU A 49 -15.68 -7.05 7.45
C LEU A 49 -14.76 -7.13 6.24
N VAL A 50 -14.72 -6.09 5.40
CA VAL A 50 -13.82 -6.06 4.25
C VAL A 50 -12.36 -6.04 4.71
N ALA A 51 -12.03 -5.26 5.74
CA ALA A 51 -10.68 -5.23 6.31
C ALA A 51 -10.28 -6.61 6.87
N ILE A 52 -11.17 -7.26 7.61
CA ILE A 52 -10.96 -8.62 8.12
C ILE A 52 -10.78 -9.62 6.96
N ALA A 53 -11.66 -9.60 5.97
CA ALA A 53 -11.61 -10.51 4.83
C ALA A 53 -10.30 -10.36 4.05
N VAL A 54 -9.85 -9.12 3.83
CA VAL A 54 -8.56 -8.83 3.18
C VAL A 54 -7.39 -9.33 4.03
N GLY A 55 -7.41 -9.08 5.33
CA GLY A 55 -6.39 -9.56 6.27
C GLY A 55 -6.30 -11.09 6.28
N VAL A 56 -7.44 -11.78 6.40
CA VAL A 56 -7.53 -13.24 6.35
C VAL A 56 -7.04 -13.77 5.01
N CYS A 57 -7.41 -13.14 3.89
CA CYS A 57 -6.93 -13.54 2.56
C CYS A 57 -5.41 -13.39 2.44
N VAL A 58 -4.83 -12.29 2.91
CA VAL A 58 -3.37 -12.09 2.91
C VAL A 58 -2.66 -13.15 3.76
N VAL A 59 -3.14 -13.39 4.99
CA VAL A 59 -2.56 -14.41 5.87
C VAL A 59 -2.70 -15.79 5.24
N PHE A 60 -3.88 -16.12 4.70
CA PHE A 60 -4.12 -17.38 4.02
C PHE A 60 -3.18 -17.57 2.83
N LEU A 61 -2.97 -16.56 2.00
CA LEU A 61 -2.05 -16.61 0.87
C LEU A 61 -0.59 -16.75 1.31
N VAL A 62 -0.20 -16.16 2.44
CA VAL A 62 1.14 -16.31 3.01
C VAL A 62 1.35 -17.72 3.56
N VAL A 63 0.34 -18.29 4.24
CA VAL A 63 0.42 -19.61 4.87
C VAL A 63 0.30 -20.75 3.85
N THR A 64 -0.63 -20.63 2.89
CA THR A 64 -0.91 -21.67 1.88
C THR A 64 -0.12 -21.50 0.59
N GLY A 65 0.46 -20.32 0.38
CA GLY A 65 1.31 -20.04 -0.76
C GLY A 65 2.51 -20.98 -0.75
N ARG A 66 2.75 -21.66 -1.88
CA ARG A 66 4.04 -22.31 -2.13
C ARG A 66 5.14 -21.25 -1.97
N PRO A 67 6.32 -21.57 -1.42
CA PRO A 67 7.44 -20.65 -1.40
C PRO A 67 7.79 -20.33 -2.85
N VAL A 68 7.20 -19.25 -3.38
CA VAL A 68 7.72 -18.59 -4.56
C VAL A 68 9.15 -18.30 -4.16
N ARG A 69 10.12 -18.69 -4.99
CA ARG A 69 11.46 -18.10 -4.94
C ARG A 69 11.29 -16.60 -5.18
N ALA A 70 10.82 -15.91 -4.15
CA ALA A 70 10.96 -14.50 -3.99
C ALA A 70 12.46 -14.33 -3.85
N ASP A 71 13.06 -13.53 -4.73
CA ASP A 71 14.38 -12.97 -4.41
C ASP A 71 14.28 -12.49 -2.95
N PRO A 72 15.22 -12.85 -2.07
CA PRO A 72 15.14 -12.55 -0.65
C PRO A 72 14.70 -11.09 -0.51
N ALA A 73 13.55 -10.89 0.13
CA ALA A 73 12.95 -9.58 0.23
C ALA A 73 14.03 -8.67 0.81
N LYS A 74 14.52 -7.73 0.00
CA LYS A 74 15.52 -6.78 0.47
C LYS A 74 14.86 -6.09 1.66
N PRO A 75 15.42 -6.17 2.88
CA PRO A 75 14.80 -5.54 4.02
C PRO A 75 14.55 -4.08 3.63
N VAL A 76 13.35 -3.58 3.93
CA VAL A 76 13.03 -2.17 3.73
C VAL A 76 14.06 -1.41 4.55
N GLY A 77 15.10 -0.89 3.88
CA GLY A 77 16.20 -0.23 4.57
C GLY A 77 15.63 0.92 5.39
N GLY A 78 16.26 1.29 6.51
CA GLY A 78 15.75 2.35 7.40
C GLY A 78 15.30 3.60 6.64
N ARG A 79 15.98 3.96 5.54
CA ARG A 79 15.61 5.06 4.63
C ARG A 79 14.21 4.95 4.00
N GLY A 80 13.72 3.75 3.71
CA GLY A 80 12.37 3.51 3.22
C GLY A 80 11.30 3.53 4.32
N ALA A 81 11.67 3.24 5.56
CA ALA A 81 10.77 3.26 6.71
C ALA A 81 10.63 4.65 7.36
N ILE A 82 11.69 5.46 7.36
CA ILE A 82 11.71 6.81 7.94
C ILE A 82 10.51 7.67 7.52
N PRO A 83 10.18 7.85 6.23
CA PRO A 83 9.06 8.70 5.85
C PRO A 83 7.71 8.20 6.38
N TRP A 84 7.51 6.88 6.52
CA TRP A 84 6.33 6.31 7.15
C TRP A 84 6.29 6.60 8.65
N ILE A 85 7.41 6.40 9.33
CA ILE A 85 7.52 6.67 10.77
C ILE A 85 7.28 8.16 11.03
N VAL A 86 7.88 9.06 10.25
CA VAL A 86 7.68 10.50 10.35
C VAL A 86 6.22 10.86 10.13
N LEU A 87 5.59 10.31 9.08
CA LEU A 87 4.17 10.57 8.80
C LEU A 87 3.28 10.13 9.97
N ILE A 88 3.51 8.93 10.52
CA ILE A 88 2.77 8.39 11.67
C ILE A 88 2.99 9.27 12.90
N VAL A 89 4.24 9.57 13.25
CA VAL A 89 4.59 10.38 14.43
C VAL A 89 3.98 11.77 14.36
N VAL A 90 4.11 12.45 13.21
CA VAL A 90 3.53 13.80 13.02
C VAL A 90 2.01 13.74 13.18
N PHE A 91 1.34 12.78 12.54
CA PHE A 91 -0.11 12.64 12.65
C PHE A 91 -0.54 12.35 14.09
N THR A 92 0.16 11.45 14.79
CA THR A 92 -0.12 11.10 16.19
C THR A 92 0.09 12.29 17.12
N VAL A 93 1.18 13.05 16.97
CA VAL A 93 1.45 14.23 17.80
C VAL A 93 0.38 15.29 17.61
N LEU A 94 -0.03 15.57 16.36
CA LEU A 94 -1.08 16.54 16.06
C LEU A 94 -2.42 16.11 16.65
N GLU A 95 -2.83 14.85 16.45
CA GLU A 95 -4.06 14.31 17.04
C GLU A 95 -4.04 14.34 18.57
N LEU A 96 -2.97 13.84 19.18
CA LEU A 96 -2.87 13.77 20.63
C LEU A 96 -2.84 15.18 21.25
N SER A 97 -2.17 16.14 20.61
CA SER A 97 -2.17 17.53 21.06
C SER A 97 -3.58 18.12 21.05
N ALA A 98 -4.34 17.95 19.96
CA ALA A 98 -5.69 18.45 19.83
C ALA A 98 -6.64 17.81 20.86
N LEU A 99 -6.51 16.50 21.09
CA LEU A 99 -7.27 15.78 22.11
C LEU A 99 -6.97 16.28 23.52
N LEU A 100 -5.69 16.47 23.87
CA LEU A 100 -5.25 16.93 25.19
C LEU A 100 -5.68 18.38 25.48
N THR A 101 -5.71 19.26 24.48
CA THR A 101 -6.20 20.64 24.63
C THR A 101 -7.73 20.78 24.67
N GLY A 102 -8.44 19.66 24.46
CA GLY A 102 -9.88 19.63 24.28
C GLY A 102 -10.24 20.02 22.85
N SER A 103 -10.74 19.03 22.10
CA SER A 103 -11.31 19.24 20.76
C SER A 103 -12.37 20.33 20.83
N ARG A 104 -12.05 21.50 20.24
CA ARG A 104 -12.91 22.69 20.17
C ARG A 104 -12.92 23.17 18.73
N PRO A 105 -13.92 23.96 18.29
CA PRO A 105 -13.96 24.47 16.92
C PRO A 105 -12.68 25.23 16.48
N GLY A 106 -11.94 25.82 17.42
CA GLY A 106 -10.66 26.50 17.14
C GLY A 106 -9.42 25.59 17.10
N PHE A 107 -9.53 24.35 17.59
CA PHE A 107 -8.47 23.33 17.57
C PHE A 107 -9.06 21.96 17.24
N PRO A 108 -9.61 21.77 16.03
CA PRO A 108 -10.17 20.50 15.62
C PRO A 108 -9.07 19.47 15.41
N THR A 109 -9.39 18.21 15.70
CA THR A 109 -8.54 17.08 15.34
C THR A 109 -8.37 16.98 13.82
N LEU A 110 -7.25 16.45 13.33
CA LEU A 110 -7.06 16.22 11.89
C LEU A 110 -8.15 15.30 11.32
N SER A 111 -8.54 14.29 12.08
CA SER A 111 -9.69 13.42 11.78
C SER A 111 -11.00 14.20 11.67
N GLY A 112 -11.23 15.21 12.51
CA GLY A 112 -12.40 16.07 12.45
C GLY A 112 -12.43 16.98 11.22
N LEU A 113 -11.27 17.51 10.80
CA LEU A 113 -11.14 18.33 9.60
C LEU A 113 -11.32 17.52 8.31
N ILE A 114 -10.75 16.32 8.29
CA ILE A 114 -10.70 15.48 7.10
C ILE A 114 -11.98 14.62 6.98
N GLY A 115 -12.62 14.28 8.09
CA GLY A 115 -13.80 13.41 8.15
C GLY A 115 -14.91 13.76 7.15
N PRO A 116 -15.34 15.03 7.04
CA PRO A 116 -16.37 15.44 6.06
C PRO A 116 -15.96 15.18 4.60
N MET A 117 -14.67 15.30 4.27
CA MET A 117 -14.17 15.04 2.93
C MET A 117 -14.32 13.57 2.55
N PHE A 118 -14.21 12.66 3.51
CA PHE A 118 -14.34 11.21 3.30
C PHE A 118 -15.80 10.74 3.15
N LEU A 119 -16.80 11.63 3.26
CA LEU A 119 -18.18 11.30 2.90
C LEU A 119 -18.32 11.09 1.39
N ASP A 120 -17.57 11.86 0.60
CA ASP A 120 -17.55 11.74 -0.84
C ASP A 120 -16.80 10.48 -1.30
N THR A 121 -17.43 9.71 -2.19
CA THR A 121 -16.87 8.47 -2.74
C THR A 121 -15.63 8.76 -3.60
N THR A 122 -15.62 9.87 -4.33
CA THR A 122 -14.50 10.25 -5.20
C THR A 122 -13.26 10.55 -4.37
N THR A 123 -13.43 11.30 -3.29
CA THR A 123 -12.37 11.63 -2.34
C THR A 123 -11.78 10.37 -1.70
N ARG A 124 -12.62 9.41 -1.30
CA ARG A 124 -12.16 8.10 -0.80
C ARG A 124 -11.35 7.34 -1.84
N LEU A 125 -11.85 7.26 -3.07
CA LEU A 125 -11.16 6.58 -4.17
C LEU A 125 -9.78 7.20 -4.43
N VAL A 126 -9.71 8.53 -4.57
CA VAL A 126 -8.45 9.26 -4.77
C VAL A 126 -7.50 9.04 -3.60
N GLY A 127 -8.02 9.09 -2.37
CA GLY A 127 -7.24 8.80 -1.15
C GLY A 127 -6.63 7.41 -1.15
N TYR A 128 -7.42 6.37 -1.47
CA TYR A 128 -6.91 4.99 -1.55
C TYR A 128 -5.86 4.82 -2.66
N VAL A 129 -6.08 5.39 -3.84
CA VAL A 129 -5.13 5.35 -4.95
C VAL A 129 -3.82 6.06 -4.58
N ALA A 130 -3.91 7.26 -3.98
CA ALA A 130 -2.75 8.02 -3.55
C ALA A 130 -1.95 7.28 -2.46
N TRP A 131 -2.64 6.70 -1.47
CA TRP A 131 -2.01 5.94 -0.39
C TRP A 131 -1.27 4.71 -0.91
N LEU A 132 -1.96 3.86 -1.68
CA LEU A 132 -1.38 2.64 -2.25
C LEU A 132 -0.25 2.95 -3.24
N GLY A 133 -0.43 3.99 -4.07
CA GLY A 133 0.58 4.46 -5.01
C GLY A 133 1.85 4.95 -4.30
N THR A 134 1.70 5.72 -3.23
CA THR A 134 2.83 6.23 -2.43
C THR A 134 3.60 5.09 -1.76
N GLY A 135 2.90 4.14 -1.14
CA GLY A 135 3.55 2.95 -0.55
C GLY A 135 4.26 2.10 -1.57
N TYR A 136 3.64 1.89 -2.72
CA TYR A 136 4.28 1.17 -3.80
C TYR A 136 5.54 1.85 -4.35
N TRP A 137 5.50 3.17 -4.54
CA TRP A 137 6.63 3.96 -5.01
C TRP A 137 7.78 3.92 -4.00
N LEU A 138 7.47 4.07 -2.71
CA LEU A 138 8.46 4.14 -1.66
C LEU A 138 9.16 2.80 -1.43
N LEU A 139 8.44 1.69 -1.52
CA LEU A 139 9.01 0.33 -1.47
C LEU A 139 9.93 -0.01 -2.66
N ARG A 140 9.95 0.83 -3.70
CA ARG A 140 10.75 0.62 -4.91
C ARG A 140 11.94 1.56 -5.04
N ARG A 141 12.06 2.56 -4.16
CA ARG A 141 13.26 3.39 -4.04
C ARG A 141 14.35 2.63 -3.27
#